data_AF-A0A644YZS1-F1
#
_entry.id   AF-A0A644YZS1-F1
#
_cell.length_a   1.000
_cell.length_b   1.000
_cell.length_c   1.000
_cell.angle_alpha   90.00
_cell.angle_beta   90.00
_cell.angle_gamma   90.00
#
_symmetry.space_group_name_H-M   'P 1'
#
loop_
_entity.id
_entity.type
_entity.pdbx_description
1 polymer ?
#
loop_
_entity_poly.entity_id
_entity_poly.type
_entity_poly.pdbx_seq_one_letter_code
_entity_poly.pdbx_strand_id
1 'polypeptide(L)'
;MNNCMPHHQFHSGETVVSLANHPPEIESGAEIVIDSPYMGDLYAVLLESGMLHRWFDSSELRSIDQRRMNSHPGSLEVGDCAAIISVNGHGSELRVGMVVKIAKVIPMAHYYDVRLQNGKYHRWLAEFEITYPIHYICNDMQISPRFK
;
A
#
# COMPACT_ATOMS: atom_id res chain seq x y z
N MET A 1 5.82 -19.03 23.57
CA MET A 1 6.32 -18.14 22.51
C MET A 1 5.32 -17.00 22.41
N ASN A 2 5.70 -15.80 22.81
CA ASN A 2 4.82 -14.63 22.68
C ASN A 2 4.79 -14.25 21.21
N ASN A 3 3.65 -14.48 20.55
CA ASN A 3 3.39 -13.97 19.21
C ASN A 3 3.24 -12.46 19.30
N CYS A 4 4.35 -11.72 19.17
CA CYS A 4 4.30 -10.32 18.79
C CYS A 4 3.82 -10.27 17.33
N MET A 5 2.51 -10.32 17.12
CA MET A 5 1.94 -9.95 15.82
C MET A 5 2.40 -8.51 15.56
N PRO A 6 3.03 -8.22 14.42
CA PRO A 6 3.46 -6.87 14.14
C PRO A 6 2.23 -5.96 14.11
N HIS A 7 2.24 -4.94 14.97
CA HIS A 7 1.13 -4.00 15.09
C HIS A 7 1.26 -2.95 13.99
N HIS A 8 0.17 -2.73 13.25
CA HIS A 8 0.07 -1.57 12.36
C HIS A 8 0.25 -0.29 13.16
N GLN A 9 1.00 0.66 12.62
CA GLN A 9 1.17 1.97 13.22
C GLN A 9 -0.17 2.73 13.23
N PHE A 10 -0.91 2.64 12.13
CA PHE A 10 -2.18 3.34 11.93
C PHE A 10 -3.39 2.41 11.95
N HIS A 11 -4.53 2.92 12.39
CA HIS A 11 -5.79 2.18 12.61
C HIS A 11 -6.95 2.78 11.82
N SER A 12 -7.97 1.97 11.55
CA SER A 12 -9.19 2.41 10.87
C SER A 12 -9.82 3.63 11.56
N GLY A 13 -10.17 4.64 10.76
CA GLY A 13 -10.73 5.92 11.22
C GLY A 13 -9.69 6.99 11.53
N GLU A 14 -8.40 6.66 11.63
CA GLU A 14 -7.36 7.66 11.86
C GLU A 14 -7.12 8.50 10.61
N THR A 15 -6.85 9.80 10.81
CA THR A 15 -6.42 10.70 9.74
C THR A 15 -4.90 10.74 9.70
N VAL A 16 -4.34 10.54 8.51
CA VAL A 16 -2.90 10.58 8.23
C VAL A 16 -2.63 11.52 7.05
N VAL A 17 -1.37 11.87 6.86
CA VAL A 17 -0.89 12.66 5.73
C VAL A 17 -0.09 11.75 4.80
N SER A 18 -0.41 11.78 3.50
CA SER A 18 0.36 11.09 2.48
C SER A 18 1.73 11.73 2.30
N LEU A 19 2.79 10.93 2.35
CA LEU A 19 4.13 11.29 1.90
C LEU A 19 4.32 10.94 0.41
N ALA A 20 3.54 10.00 -0.12
CA ALA A 20 3.60 9.58 -1.52
C ALA A 20 2.78 10.47 -2.45
N ASN A 21 3.17 10.46 -3.72
CA ASN A 21 2.45 11.06 -4.84
C ASN A 21 1.99 9.95 -5.79
N HIS A 22 0.71 9.59 -5.74
CA HIS A 22 0.02 8.60 -6.59
C HIS A 22 -1.03 9.34 -7.44
N PRO A 23 -0.62 9.97 -8.56
CA PRO A 23 -1.52 10.73 -9.40
C PRO A 23 -2.47 9.81 -10.18
N PRO A 24 -3.69 10.29 -10.52
CA PRO A 24 -4.21 11.62 -10.18
C PRO A 24 -4.85 11.74 -8.79
N GLU A 25 -4.96 10.65 -8.03
CA GLU A 25 -5.80 10.62 -6.82
C GLU A 25 -5.15 11.25 -5.59
N ILE A 26 -3.85 11.05 -5.40
CA ILE A 26 -3.14 11.41 -4.16
C ILE A 26 -1.90 12.23 -4.48
N GLU A 27 -1.87 13.45 -3.94
CA GLU A 27 -0.68 14.29 -3.91
C GLU A 27 0.02 14.16 -2.55
N SER A 28 1.34 14.36 -2.53
CA SER A 28 2.09 14.45 -1.26
C SER A 28 1.54 15.62 -0.42
N GLY A 29 1.32 15.36 0.87
CA GLY A 29 0.70 16.30 1.80
C GLY A 29 -0.81 16.15 1.91
N ALA A 30 -1.46 15.34 1.07
CA ALA A 30 -2.90 15.11 1.18
C ALA A 30 -3.27 14.41 2.49
N GLU A 31 -4.28 14.93 3.19
CA GLU A 31 -4.90 14.25 4.31
C GLU A 31 -5.83 13.15 3.81
N ILE A 32 -5.73 11.98 4.44
CA ILE A 32 -6.50 10.78 4.10
C ILE A 32 -6.90 10.06 5.37
N VAL A 33 -8.01 9.32 5.31
CA VAL A 33 -8.50 8.52 6.42
C VAL A 33 -8.18 7.06 6.15
N ILE A 34 -7.61 6.37 7.14
CA ILE A 34 -7.40 4.93 7.07
C ILE A 34 -8.75 4.23 7.09
N ASP A 35 -9.05 3.43 6.06
CA ASP A 35 -10.27 2.64 6.02
C ASP A 35 -10.03 1.27 6.65
N SER A 36 -8.97 0.56 6.23
CA SER A 36 -8.61 -0.77 6.77
C SER A 36 -7.11 -1.07 6.65
N PRO A 37 -6.48 -1.61 7.71
CA PRO A 37 -5.08 -2.04 7.69
C PRO A 37 -4.90 -3.48 7.18
N TYR A 38 -3.78 -3.72 6.48
CA TYR A 38 -3.42 -5.01 5.88
C TYR A 38 -1.92 -5.29 5.98
N MET A 39 -1.55 -6.57 6.04
CA MET A 39 -0.17 -7.02 6.03
C MET A 39 0.01 -8.13 5.00
N GLY A 40 1.06 -8.02 4.18
CA GLY A 40 1.29 -8.93 3.05
C GLY A 40 2.38 -8.43 2.11
N ASP A 41 2.55 -9.08 0.97
CA ASP A 41 3.52 -8.66 -0.05
C ASP A 41 2.92 -7.55 -0.92
N LEU A 42 3.62 -6.43 -1.04
CA LEU A 42 3.29 -5.38 -1.99
C LEU A 42 4.18 -5.43 -3.24
N TYR A 43 3.55 -5.20 -4.38
CA TYR A 43 4.16 -5.27 -5.69
C TYR A 43 4.05 -3.94 -6.42
N ALA A 44 5.19 -3.42 -6.88
CA ALA A 44 5.21 -2.42 -7.93
C ALA A 44 5.38 -3.13 -9.27
N VAL A 45 4.60 -2.73 -10.26
CA VAL A 45 4.55 -3.43 -11.54
C VAL A 45 4.78 -2.48 -12.71
N LEU A 46 5.42 -2.98 -13.76
CA LEU A 46 5.54 -2.30 -15.05
C LEU A 46 4.41 -2.74 -15.95
N LEU A 47 3.65 -1.76 -16.45
CA LEU A 47 2.67 -1.94 -17.51
C LEU A 47 3.37 -2.13 -18.86
N GLU A 48 2.65 -2.64 -19.86
CA GLU A 48 3.18 -2.74 -21.24
C GLU A 48 3.65 -1.40 -21.81
N SER A 49 3.06 -0.29 -21.36
CA SER A 49 3.49 1.07 -21.72
C SER A 49 4.85 1.47 -21.13
N GLY A 50 5.42 0.67 -20.23
CA GLY A 50 6.61 1.01 -19.45
C GLY A 50 6.32 1.89 -18.22
N MET A 51 5.07 2.28 -18.00
CA MET A 51 4.67 3.00 -16.78
C MET A 51 4.74 2.08 -15.56
N LEU A 52 5.21 2.64 -14.44
CA LEU A 52 5.19 1.97 -13.15
C LEU A 52 3.87 2.24 -12.44
N HIS A 53 3.21 1.19 -11.95
CA HIS A 53 2.06 1.28 -11.07
C HIS A 53 2.41 0.80 -9.66
N ARG A 54 1.90 1.50 -8.64
CA ARG A 54 2.04 1.18 -7.22
C ARG A 54 0.68 1.32 -6.52
N TRP A 55 0.28 0.41 -5.65
CA TRP A 55 0.80 -0.93 -5.41
C TRP A 55 -0.27 -1.94 -5.81
N PHE A 56 0.12 -3.20 -5.98
CA PHE A 56 -0.80 -4.34 -5.92
C PHE A 56 -0.42 -5.20 -4.73
N ASP A 57 -1.39 -5.90 -4.14
CA ASP A 57 -1.11 -6.99 -3.22
C ASP A 57 -1.16 -8.36 -3.92
N SER A 58 -0.77 -9.42 -3.20
CA SER A 58 -0.74 -10.78 -3.75
C SER A 58 -2.12 -11.32 -4.16
N SER A 59 -3.22 -10.78 -3.62
CA SER A 59 -4.58 -11.19 -3.94
C SER A 59 -5.07 -10.59 -5.26
N GLU A 60 -4.36 -9.59 -5.80
CA GLU A 60 -4.73 -8.87 -7.02
C GLU A 60 -3.93 -9.30 -8.24
N LEU A 61 -2.93 -10.16 -8.05
CA LEU A 61 -2.05 -10.67 -9.09
C LEU A 61 -2.07 -12.19 -9.13
N ARG A 62 -1.98 -12.75 -10.34
CA ARG A 62 -1.80 -14.18 -10.56
C ARG A 62 -0.62 -14.42 -11.47
N SER A 63 0.37 -15.20 -11.03
CA SER A 63 1.49 -15.62 -11.88
C SER A 63 0.98 -16.21 -13.20
N ILE A 64 1.63 -15.91 -14.32
CA ILE A 64 1.33 -16.57 -15.60
C ILE A 64 2.29 -17.74 -15.88
N ASP A 65 3.32 -17.93 -15.07
CA ASP A 65 4.21 -19.09 -15.18
C ASP A 65 3.56 -20.31 -14.53
N GLN A 66 3.14 -21.24 -15.39
CA GLN A 66 2.51 -22.49 -14.99
C GLN A 66 3.42 -23.36 -14.11
N ARG A 67 4.75 -23.19 -14.18
CA ARG A 67 5.69 -23.90 -13.30
C ARG A 67 5.60 -23.38 -11.87
N ARG A 68 5.44 -22.06 -11.69
CA ARG A 68 5.30 -21.42 -10.37
C ARG A 68 3.94 -21.68 -9.74
N MET A 69 2.86 -21.77 -10.54
CA MET A 69 1.52 -22.12 -10.05
C MET A 69 1.48 -23.43 -9.25
N ASN A 70 2.33 -24.41 -9.62
CA ASN A 70 2.30 -25.75 -9.03
C ASN A 70 3.34 -25.98 -7.93
N SER A 71 4.33 -25.10 -7.79
CA SER A 71 5.50 -25.33 -6.91
C SER A 71 5.61 -24.34 -5.76
N HIS A 72 5.22 -23.08 -5.96
CA HIS A 72 5.16 -22.05 -4.91
C HIS A 72 4.08 -21.01 -5.27
N PRO A 73 2.79 -21.27 -4.95
CA PRO A 73 1.69 -20.39 -5.37
C PRO A 73 1.67 -19.02 -4.68
N GLY A 74 2.67 -18.69 -3.84
CA GLY A 74 2.52 -17.68 -2.79
C GLY A 74 3.12 -16.30 -3.05
N SER A 75 4.26 -16.18 -3.73
CA SER A 75 4.96 -14.89 -3.84
C SER A 75 5.59 -14.71 -5.22
N LEU A 76 5.34 -13.56 -5.83
CA LEU A 76 5.93 -13.20 -7.12
C LEU A 76 7.29 -12.55 -6.88
N GLU A 77 8.23 -12.74 -7.79
CA GLU A 77 9.58 -12.16 -7.68
C GLU A 77 9.80 -11.06 -8.72
N VAL A 78 10.77 -10.19 -8.48
CA VAL A 78 11.19 -9.18 -9.45
C VAL A 78 11.57 -9.87 -10.77
N GLY A 79 10.96 -9.42 -11.86
CA GLY A 79 11.14 -10.00 -13.19
C GLY A 79 10.04 -10.94 -13.62
N ASP A 80 9.24 -11.49 -12.70
CA ASP A 80 8.10 -12.34 -13.03
C ASP A 80 7.04 -11.57 -13.83
N CYS A 81 6.26 -12.31 -14.61
CA CYS A 81 5.05 -11.80 -15.22
C CYS A 81 3.81 -12.31 -14.46
N ALA A 82 2.83 -11.43 -14.28
CA ALA A 82 1.57 -11.76 -13.64
C ALA A 82 0.40 -11.13 -14.39
N ALA A 83 -0.76 -11.78 -14.34
CA ALA A 83 -2.02 -11.23 -14.80
C ALA A 83 -2.71 -10.52 -13.62
N ILE A 84 -3.23 -9.31 -13.87
CA ILE A 84 -4.09 -8.61 -12.92
C ILE A 84 -5.42 -9.38 -12.81
N ILE A 85 -5.84 -9.72 -11.59
CA ILE A 85 -7.12 -10.40 -11.33
C ILE A 85 -8.15 -9.51 -10.61
N SER A 86 -7.74 -8.37 -10.07
CA SER A 86 -8.59 -7.34 -9.50
C SER A 86 -8.01 -5.95 -9.78
N VAL A 87 -8.88 -4.97 -10.02
CA VAL A 87 -8.50 -3.55 -10.21
C VAL A 87 -9.22 -2.63 -9.22
N ASN A 88 -9.86 -3.18 -8.19
CA ASN A 88 -10.65 -2.40 -7.25
C ASN A 88 -9.78 -1.40 -6.49
N GLY A 89 -10.20 -0.13 -6.44
CA GLY A 89 -9.42 0.92 -5.78
C GLY A 89 -8.19 1.41 -6.55
N HIS A 90 -8.00 0.97 -7.80
CA HIS A 90 -6.97 1.47 -8.70
C HIS A 90 -7.54 2.37 -9.80
N GLY A 91 -6.65 3.09 -10.49
CA GLY A 91 -6.98 3.98 -11.60
C GLY A 91 -7.60 3.26 -12.81
N SER A 92 -8.38 4.02 -13.59
CA SER A 92 -9.18 3.52 -14.73
C SER A 92 -8.35 2.93 -15.90
N GLU A 93 -7.05 3.20 -15.92
CA GLU A 93 -6.11 2.70 -16.91
C GLU A 93 -5.85 1.20 -16.78
N LEU A 94 -6.08 0.63 -15.59
CA LEU A 94 -5.86 -0.78 -15.30
C LEU A 94 -7.09 -1.62 -15.62
N ARG A 95 -6.85 -2.83 -16.13
CA ARG A 95 -7.90 -3.80 -16.46
C ARG A 95 -7.52 -5.20 -16.01
N VAL A 96 -8.52 -5.94 -15.52
CA VAL A 96 -8.38 -7.38 -15.23
C VAL A 96 -7.94 -8.10 -16.51
N GLY A 97 -6.98 -9.00 -16.37
CA GLY A 97 -6.37 -9.77 -17.45
C GLY A 97 -5.14 -9.11 -18.08
N MET A 98 -4.84 -7.83 -17.79
CA MET A 98 -3.58 -7.22 -18.23
C MET A 98 -2.40 -7.98 -17.65
N VAL A 99 -1.40 -8.23 -18.50
CA VAL A 99 -0.13 -8.82 -18.08
C VAL A 99 0.83 -7.71 -17.70
N VAL A 100 1.41 -7.82 -16.52
CA VAL A 100 2.37 -6.87 -15.96
C VAL A 100 3.64 -7.58 -15.55
N LYS A 101 4.75 -6.85 -15.52
CA LYS A 101 6.03 -7.37 -15.04
C LYS A 101 6.29 -6.83 -13.64
N ILE A 102 6.66 -7.72 -12.70
CA ILE A 102 7.00 -7.32 -11.34
C ILE A 102 8.32 -6.55 -11.36
N ALA A 103 8.27 -5.31 -10.88
CA ALA A 103 9.39 -4.39 -10.85
C ALA A 103 10.04 -4.31 -9.47
N LYS A 104 9.21 -4.41 -8.42
CA LYS A 104 9.66 -4.43 -7.03
C LYS A 104 8.70 -5.23 -6.17
N VAL A 105 9.25 -5.92 -5.17
CA VAL A 105 8.51 -6.62 -4.13
C VAL A 105 8.93 -6.02 -2.79
N ILE A 106 7.95 -5.72 -1.93
CA ILE A 106 8.16 -5.41 -0.52
C ILE A 106 7.47 -6.51 0.28
N PRO A 107 8.23 -7.50 0.78
CA PRO A 107 7.64 -8.62 1.47
C PRO A 107 7.16 -8.20 2.86
N MET A 108 6.03 -8.78 3.31
CA MET A 108 5.48 -8.53 4.65
C MET A 108 5.36 -7.03 5.02
N ALA A 109 4.94 -6.21 4.05
CA ALA A 109 4.69 -4.80 4.25
C ALA A 109 3.38 -4.58 5.03
N HIS A 110 3.34 -3.52 5.83
CA HIS A 110 2.11 -2.94 6.34
C HIS A 110 1.57 -1.93 5.32
N TYR A 111 0.29 -2.03 5.00
CA TYR A 111 -0.35 -1.17 4.01
C TYR A 111 -1.85 -1.01 4.27
N TYR A 112 -2.47 -0.07 3.59
CA TYR A 112 -3.80 0.42 3.94
C TYR A 112 -4.69 0.64 2.74
N ASP A 113 -5.95 0.29 2.93
CA ASP A 113 -7.06 0.92 2.24
C ASP A 113 -7.26 2.31 2.83
N VAL A 114 -7.45 3.30 1.97
CA VAL A 114 -7.65 4.69 2.41
C VAL A 114 -8.84 5.33 1.73
N ARG A 115 -9.43 6.30 2.42
CA ARG A 115 -10.46 7.19 1.89
C ARG A 115 -9.93 8.61 1.85
N LEU A 116 -10.02 9.23 0.67
CA LEU A 116 -9.63 10.61 0.47
C LEU A 116 -10.69 11.55 1.05
N GLN A 117 -10.34 12.83 1.29
CA GLN A 117 -11.30 13.83 1.80
C GLN A 117 -12.55 13.99 0.92
N ASN A 118 -12.44 13.74 -0.39
CA ASN A 118 -13.58 13.77 -1.32
C ASN A 118 -14.44 12.48 -1.28
N GLY A 119 -14.18 11.57 -0.34
CA GLY A 119 -14.88 10.30 -0.17
C GLY A 119 -14.44 9.19 -1.13
N LYS A 120 -13.55 9.46 -2.08
CA LYS A 120 -13.02 8.42 -2.98
C LYS A 120 -12.16 7.42 -2.22
N TYR A 121 -12.22 6.19 -2.69
CA TYR A 121 -11.47 5.06 -2.16
C TYR A 121 -10.20 4.83 -2.99
N HIS A 122 -9.09 4.47 -2.32
CA HIS A 122 -7.80 4.22 -2.96
C HIS A 122 -7.11 2.97 -2.39
N ARG A 123 -6.54 2.16 -3.29
CA ARG A 123 -5.65 1.03 -3.02
C ARG A 123 -4.32 1.18 -3.75
N TRP A 124 -3.17 0.94 -3.14
CA TRP A 124 -2.87 0.87 -1.70
C TRP A 124 -1.97 2.06 -1.34
N LEU A 125 -1.84 2.34 -0.05
CA LEU A 125 -0.69 3.08 0.49
C LEU A 125 0.07 2.22 1.48
N ALA A 126 1.39 2.17 1.32
CA ALA A 126 2.25 1.50 2.28
C ALA A 126 2.42 2.35 3.55
N GLU A 127 2.70 1.72 4.69
CA GLU A 127 2.88 2.41 5.98
C GLU A 127 3.99 3.47 5.94
N PHE A 128 5.08 3.21 5.20
CA PHE A 128 6.15 4.17 5.00
C PHE A 128 5.78 5.34 4.05
N GLU A 129 4.61 5.30 3.42
CA GLU A 129 4.09 6.36 2.55
C GLU A 129 3.15 7.32 3.28
N ILE A 130 2.97 7.17 4.60
CA ILE A 130 2.04 7.99 5.40
C ILE A 130 2.66 8.39 6.73
N THR A 131 2.14 9.46 7.33
CA THR A 131 2.57 9.96 8.64
C THR A 131 1.43 10.62 9.41
N TYR A 132 1.57 10.79 10.74
CA TYR A 132 0.60 11.56 11.51
C TYR A 132 0.62 13.04 11.08
N PRO A 133 -0.53 13.73 11.07
CA PRO A 133 -0.57 15.17 10.81
C PRO A 133 0.27 15.93 11.85
N ILE A 134 0.96 16.99 11.42
CA ILE A 134 1.91 17.76 12.26
C ILE A 134 1.26 18.29 13.55
N HIS A 135 -0.05 18.60 13.53
CA HIS A 135 -0.78 19.08 14.70
C HIS A 135 -0.83 18.07 15.87
N TYR A 136 -0.64 16.77 15.62
CA TYR A 136 -0.60 15.74 16.66
C TYR A 136 0.77 15.65 17.35
N ILE A 137 1.85 16.01 16.67
CA ILE A 137 3.23 15.89 17.20
C ILE A 137 3.50 16.94 18.29
N CYS A 138 2.89 18.13 18.21
CA CYS A 138 3.12 19.20 19.18
C CYS A 138 2.44 18.96 20.54
N ASN A 139 1.38 18.15 20.62
CA ASN A 139 0.66 17.91 21.87
C ASN A 139 1.38 16.91 22.79
N ASP A 140 2.16 15.98 22.23
CA ASP A 140 2.95 15.01 23.01
C ASP A 140 4.27 15.59 23.56
N MET A 141 4.62 16.81 23.18
CA MET A 141 5.86 17.48 23.59
C MET A 141 5.63 18.51 24.72
N GLN A 142 4.60 18.33 25.56
CA GLN A 142 4.50 19.06 26.84
C GLN A 142 5.51 18.50 27.86
N ILE A 143 6.75 18.99 27.76
CA ILE A 143 7.79 18.79 28.76
C ILE A 143 7.31 19.44 30.07
N SER A 144 7.00 18.61 31.07
CA SER A 144 6.83 19.05 32.45
C SER A 144 8.13 19.72 32.92
N PRO A 145 8.13 21.00 33.32
CA PRO A 145 9.32 21.60 33.92
C PRO A 145 9.45 21.04 35.34
N ARG A 146 10.25 19.98 35.50
CA ARG A 146 10.77 19.60 36.82
C ARG A 146 11.92 20.53 37.18
N PHE A 147 11.58 21.67 37.80
CA PHE A 147 12.50 22.37 38.68
C PHE A 147 11.84 22.46 40.06
N LYS A 148 12.42 21.71 41.01
CA LYS A 148 12.38 21.99 42.45
C LYS A 148 13.81 22.26 42.87
#